data_AF-A0A532C9U5-F1
#
_entry.id   AF-A0A532C9U5-F1
#
_cell.length_a   1.000
_cell.length_b   1.000
_cell.length_c   1.000
_cell.angle_alpha   90.00
_cell.angle_beta   90.00
_cell.angle_gamma   90.00
#
_symmetry.space_group_name_H-M   'P 1'
#
loop_
_entity.id
_entity.type
_entity.pdbx_description
1 polymer ?
#
loop_
_entity_poly.entity_id
_entity_poly.type
_entity_poly.pdbx_seq_one_letter_code
_entity_poly.pdbx_strand_id
1 'polypeptide(L)'
;MSWKPKATLLLTLVIGAMALVGTAIPLTDHPTFCAGCHTIAPAYESWAKSSHKDVTCVACHVRPGVQGWLSDKVVAGVRDTAIYVFGAPTDAHNLRAKVDSGVCLSCHRHILRVSETAPRDLPSPVNEVGLVMKHRQHMEAFSVRGQDEGCTTCHAGVVHDAPIKGYPIVIPRGHVSTDSQPWHPTHPEGSYLRERALNDCFRCHDGKAQHGGKALDRKCETCHIPEKISGTLLFN
;
A
#
# COMPACT_ATOMS: atom_id res chain seq x y z
N MET A 1 52.58 1.64 24.23
CA MET A 1 51.38 0.88 23.81
C MET A 1 51.68 0.23 22.46
N SER A 2 52.32 -0.95 22.43
CA SER A 2 52.69 -1.61 21.17
C SER A 2 51.48 -2.37 20.61
N TRP A 3 50.67 -1.71 19.79
CA TRP A 3 49.63 -2.43 19.06
C TRP A 3 50.28 -3.42 18.10
N LYS A 4 49.90 -4.69 18.22
CA LYS A 4 50.33 -5.73 17.29
C LYS A 4 49.82 -5.32 15.89
N PRO A 5 50.62 -5.38 14.83
CA PRO A 5 50.23 -4.92 13.48
C PRO A 5 48.92 -5.55 12.96
N LYS A 6 48.61 -6.77 13.42
CA LYS A 6 47.34 -7.46 13.16
C LYS A 6 46.11 -6.76 13.78
N ALA A 7 46.27 -6.18 14.98
CA ALA A 7 45.20 -5.43 15.66
C ALA A 7 44.93 -4.10 14.95
N THR A 8 45.97 -3.41 14.48
CA THR A 8 45.82 -2.18 13.69
C THR A 8 45.12 -2.46 12.37
N LEU A 9 45.49 -3.55 11.66
CA LEU A 9 44.84 -3.95 10.40
C LEU A 9 43.37 -4.33 10.60
N LEU A 10 43.05 -5.08 11.65
CA LEU A 10 41.67 -5.44 11.97
C LEU A 10 40.83 -4.19 12.28
N LEU A 11 41.38 -3.26 13.06
CA LEU A 11 40.68 -2.03 13.39
C LEU A 11 40.43 -1.16 12.16
N THR A 12 41.41 -1.00 11.27
CA THR A 12 41.22 -0.23 10.03
C THR A 12 40.18 -0.85 9.12
N LEU A 13 40.14 -2.18 9.00
CA LEU A 13 39.10 -2.90 8.25
C LEU A 13 37.71 -2.69 8.85
N VAL A 14 37.58 -2.77 10.18
CA VAL A 14 36.30 -2.55 10.87
C VAL A 14 35.84 -1.10 10.67
N ILE A 15 36.72 -0.12 10.87
CA ILE A 15 36.40 1.30 10.66
C ILE A 15 36.00 1.55 9.20
N GLY A 16 36.74 0.99 8.24
CA GLY A 16 36.42 1.07 6.81
C GLY A 16 35.06 0.47 6.48
N ALA A 17 34.74 -0.72 7.01
CA ALA A 17 33.46 -1.37 6.82
C ALA A 17 32.31 -0.56 7.44
N MET A 18 32.48 -0.04 8.66
CA MET A 18 31.47 0.82 9.29
C MET A 18 31.25 2.13 8.51
N ALA A 19 32.33 2.75 8.01
CA ALA A 19 32.22 3.95 7.19
C ALA A 19 31.48 3.68 5.89
N LEU A 20 31.74 2.53 5.23
CA LEU A 20 31.05 2.11 4.02
C LEU A 20 29.56 1.84 4.27
N VAL A 21 29.22 1.15 5.37
CA VAL A 21 27.81 0.91 5.74
C VAL A 21 27.10 2.23 6.06
N GLY A 22 27.77 3.12 6.81
CA GLY A 22 27.24 4.42 7.21
C GLY A 22 26.95 5.36 6.03
N THR A 23 27.61 5.19 4.89
CA THR A 23 27.33 5.96 3.67
C THR A 23 26.39 5.22 2.70
N ALA A 24 26.52 3.89 2.58
CA ALA A 24 25.72 3.09 1.66
C ALA A 24 24.24 3.04 2.05
N ILE A 25 23.92 2.93 3.34
CA ILE A 25 22.52 2.84 3.78
C ILE A 25 21.75 4.13 3.43
N PRO A 26 22.16 5.34 3.87
CA PRO A 26 21.43 6.57 3.54
C PRO A 26 21.34 6.82 2.03
N LEU A 27 22.39 6.47 1.28
CA LEU A 27 22.39 6.60 -0.17
C LEU A 27 21.34 5.70 -0.82
N THR A 28 21.33 4.41 -0.45
CA THR A 28 20.40 3.43 -1.04
C THR A 28 18.98 3.56 -0.51
N ASP A 29 18.75 4.26 0.60
CA ASP A 29 17.43 4.58 1.16
C ASP A 29 16.79 5.78 0.47
N HIS A 30 17.59 6.62 -0.19
CA HIS A 30 17.11 7.83 -0.83
C HIS A 30 16.30 7.51 -2.11
N PRO A 31 15.12 8.11 -2.33
CA PRO A 31 14.28 7.85 -3.50
C PRO A 31 14.98 8.00 -4.86
N THR A 32 15.94 8.92 -4.96
CA THR A 32 16.71 9.12 -6.21
C THR A 32 17.65 7.96 -6.56
N PHE A 33 18.09 7.16 -5.57
CA PHE A 33 18.83 5.94 -5.85
C PHE A 33 17.93 4.94 -6.59
N CYS A 34 16.72 4.73 -6.08
CA CYS A 34 15.72 3.87 -6.71
C CYS A 34 15.31 4.38 -8.10
N ALA A 35 15.20 5.71 -8.27
CA ALA A 35 14.89 6.34 -9.55
C ALA A 35 15.96 6.08 -10.64
N GLY A 36 17.17 5.67 -10.26
CA GLY A 36 18.23 5.29 -11.20
C GLY A 36 17.90 4.03 -12.01
N CYS A 37 16.98 3.19 -11.54
CA CYS A 37 16.52 2.01 -12.27
C CYS A 37 15.34 2.37 -13.18
N HIS A 38 15.45 2.11 -14.50
CA HIS A 38 14.38 2.44 -15.45
C HIS A 38 13.04 1.77 -15.12
N THR A 39 13.05 0.59 -14.49
CA THR A 39 11.84 -0.15 -14.11
C THR A 39 11.10 0.51 -12.96
N ILE A 40 11.83 1.27 -12.14
CA ILE A 40 11.32 1.95 -10.95
C ILE A 40 11.05 3.43 -11.22
N ALA A 41 11.59 4.01 -12.30
CA ALA A 41 11.37 5.41 -12.66
C ALA A 41 9.88 5.82 -12.70
N PRO A 42 8.93 5.04 -13.26
CA PRO A 42 7.50 5.38 -13.21
C PRO A 42 6.92 5.40 -11.79
N ALA A 43 7.39 4.51 -10.91
CA ALA A 43 7.00 4.47 -9.50
C ALA A 43 7.56 5.70 -8.74
N TYR A 44 8.75 6.16 -9.08
CA TYR A 44 9.31 7.40 -8.54
C TYR A 44 8.52 8.64 -8.99
N GLU A 45 8.15 8.72 -10.27
CA GLU A 45 7.39 9.86 -10.81
C GLU A 45 6.00 9.99 -10.18
N SER A 46 5.32 8.87 -9.94
CA SER A 46 4.04 8.84 -9.22
C SER A 46 4.23 9.21 -7.76
N TRP A 47 5.26 8.68 -7.09
CA TRP A 47 5.62 9.05 -5.72
C TRP A 47 5.85 10.56 -5.55
N ALA A 48 6.61 11.18 -6.46
CA ALA A 48 6.95 12.60 -6.41
C ALA A 48 5.72 13.54 -6.47
N LYS A 49 4.60 13.04 -7.02
CA LYS A 49 3.32 13.77 -7.13
C LYS A 49 2.30 13.37 -6.06
N SER A 50 2.61 12.35 -5.25
CA SER A 50 1.70 11.79 -4.25
C SER A 50 1.68 12.60 -2.95
N SER A 51 0.73 12.28 -2.07
CA SER A 51 0.70 12.79 -0.69
C SER A 51 1.88 12.33 0.17
N HIS A 52 2.67 11.37 -0.31
CA HIS A 52 3.82 10.78 0.38
C HIS A 52 5.17 11.17 -0.24
N LYS A 53 5.21 12.21 -1.09
CA LYS A 53 6.44 12.68 -1.76
C LYS A 53 7.59 13.07 -0.81
N ASP A 54 7.33 13.24 0.48
CA ASP A 54 8.33 13.57 1.50
C ASP A 54 8.68 12.36 2.40
N VAL A 55 8.17 11.16 2.07
CA VAL A 55 8.44 9.88 2.75
C VAL A 55 9.30 9.01 1.85
N THR A 56 10.40 8.46 2.36
CA THR A 56 11.33 7.65 1.56
C THR A 56 10.70 6.34 1.08
N CYS A 57 11.18 5.80 -0.05
CA CYS A 57 10.67 4.53 -0.60
C CYS A 57 10.77 3.39 0.43
N VAL A 58 11.89 3.33 1.15
CA VAL A 58 12.17 2.27 2.13
C VAL A 58 11.29 2.35 3.38
N ALA A 59 10.73 3.52 3.70
CA ALA A 59 9.79 3.65 4.82
C ALA A 59 8.50 2.82 4.59
N CYS A 60 8.19 2.51 3.33
CA CYS A 60 7.06 1.65 2.96
C CYS A 60 7.51 0.26 2.48
N HIS A 61 8.59 0.17 1.69
CA HIS A 61 9.01 -1.05 1.02
C HIS A 61 9.98 -1.93 1.82
N VAL A 62 10.40 -1.51 3.01
CA VAL A 62 11.21 -2.32 3.92
C VAL A 62 10.44 -2.58 5.20
N ARG A 63 10.21 -3.86 5.53
CA ARG A 63 9.50 -4.23 6.75
C ARG A 63 10.24 -3.81 8.01
N PRO A 64 9.51 -3.44 9.08
CA PRO A 64 10.12 -3.04 10.33
C PRO A 64 10.87 -4.22 10.99
N GLY A 65 11.88 -3.87 11.78
CA GLY A 65 12.72 -4.83 12.49
C GLY A 65 13.90 -5.34 11.65
N VAL A 66 14.90 -5.91 12.34
CA VAL A 66 16.17 -6.34 11.72
C VAL A 66 15.95 -7.42 10.66
N GLN A 67 15.05 -8.38 10.93
CA GLN A 67 14.77 -9.45 9.97
C GLN A 67 14.11 -8.93 8.69
N GLY A 68 13.15 -8.02 8.82
CA GLY A 68 12.48 -7.37 7.67
C GLY A 68 13.45 -6.53 6.86
N TRP A 69 14.32 -5.78 7.55
CA TRP A 69 15.39 -5.03 6.92
C TRP A 69 16.36 -5.96 6.15
N LEU A 70 16.84 -7.05 6.75
CA LEU A 70 17.71 -7.99 6.06
C LEU A 70 17.05 -8.64 4.84
N SER A 71 15.79 -9.06 4.94
CA SER A 71 15.10 -9.69 3.81
C SER A 71 14.81 -8.71 2.68
N ASP A 72 14.29 -7.53 3.01
CA ASP A 72 13.71 -6.63 2.01
C ASP A 72 14.77 -5.65 1.48
N LYS A 73 15.70 -5.20 2.33
CA LYS A 73 16.76 -4.28 1.91
C LYS A 73 17.96 -5.01 1.33
N VAL A 74 18.45 -6.04 2.04
CA VAL A 74 19.71 -6.71 1.66
C VAL A 74 19.45 -7.81 0.63
N VAL A 75 18.64 -8.82 0.98
CA VAL A 75 18.46 -9.99 0.10
C VAL A 75 17.70 -9.62 -1.16
N ALA A 76 16.54 -8.97 -1.04
CA ALA A 76 15.76 -8.55 -2.20
C ALA A 76 16.49 -7.46 -3.01
N GLY A 77 17.11 -6.47 -2.36
CA GLY A 77 17.89 -5.43 -3.05
C GLY A 77 19.07 -5.98 -3.86
N VAL A 78 19.82 -6.97 -3.34
CA VAL A 78 20.89 -7.66 -4.08
C VAL A 78 20.32 -8.44 -5.25
N ARG A 79 19.19 -9.14 -5.07
CA ARG A 79 18.50 -9.87 -6.14
C ARG A 79 18.06 -8.92 -7.26
N ASP A 80 17.42 -7.81 -6.91
CA ASP A 80 16.92 -6.82 -7.88
C ASP A 80 18.07 -6.17 -8.64
N THR A 81 19.17 -5.85 -7.95
CA THR A 81 20.39 -5.35 -8.58
C THR A 81 20.99 -6.38 -9.55
N ALA A 82 21.04 -7.65 -9.17
CA ALA A 82 21.55 -8.70 -10.03
C ALA A 82 20.67 -8.90 -11.28
N ILE A 83 19.33 -8.86 -11.13
CA ILE A 83 18.39 -8.90 -12.26
C ILE A 83 18.59 -7.68 -13.17
N TYR A 84 18.79 -6.49 -12.59
CA TYR A 84 19.00 -5.27 -13.34
C TYR A 84 20.30 -5.29 -14.16
N VAL A 85 21.39 -5.79 -13.59
CA VAL A 85 22.71 -5.79 -14.24
C VAL A 85 22.89 -6.97 -15.21
N PHE A 86 22.41 -8.16 -14.84
CA PHE A 86 22.73 -9.40 -15.57
C PHE A 86 21.52 -10.09 -16.20
N GLY A 87 20.30 -9.66 -15.87
CA GLY A 87 19.07 -10.32 -16.27
C GLY A 87 18.16 -9.47 -17.16
N ALA A 88 16.91 -9.90 -17.24
CA ALA A 88 15.83 -9.14 -17.85
C ALA A 88 14.90 -8.62 -16.75
N PRO A 89 14.90 -7.30 -16.47
CA PRO A 89 14.01 -6.71 -15.48
C PRO A 89 12.54 -6.92 -15.83
N THR A 90 11.70 -7.07 -14.80
CA THR A 90 10.24 -7.12 -14.98
C THR A 90 9.73 -5.77 -15.48
N ASP A 91 8.78 -5.78 -16.42
CA ASP A 91 8.10 -4.57 -16.88
C ASP A 91 7.48 -3.80 -15.70
N ALA A 92 7.54 -2.47 -15.75
CA ALA A 92 7.10 -1.59 -14.67
C ALA A 92 5.61 -1.84 -14.29
N HIS A 93 4.75 -2.12 -15.26
CA HIS A 93 3.31 -2.36 -15.03
C HIS A 93 3.03 -3.76 -14.45
N ASN A 94 4.05 -4.61 -14.40
CA ASN A 94 3.96 -5.98 -13.87
C ASN A 94 4.75 -6.17 -12.58
N LEU A 95 5.30 -5.10 -12.00
CA LEU A 95 5.98 -5.15 -10.72
C LEU A 95 5.02 -5.55 -9.60
N ARG A 96 5.43 -6.56 -8.84
CA ARG A 96 4.68 -7.07 -7.69
C ARG A 96 5.38 -6.65 -6.42
N ALA A 97 4.98 -5.50 -5.89
CA ALA A 97 5.42 -5.05 -4.59
C ALA A 97 4.36 -5.35 -3.53
N LYS A 98 4.82 -5.91 -2.41
CA LYS A 98 4.03 -6.09 -1.20
C LYS A 98 4.50 -5.08 -0.15
N VAL A 99 3.54 -4.40 0.45
CA VAL A 99 3.79 -3.44 1.54
C VAL A 99 3.11 -4.01 2.78
N ASP A 100 3.88 -4.15 3.86
CA ASP A 100 3.38 -4.67 5.12
C ASP A 100 2.50 -3.63 5.82
N SER A 101 1.33 -4.03 6.31
CA SER A 101 0.40 -3.08 6.94
C SER A 101 0.96 -2.44 8.21
N GLY A 102 1.95 -3.07 8.86
CA GLY A 102 2.68 -2.52 10.00
C GLY A 102 3.42 -1.22 9.67
N VAL A 103 3.92 -1.04 8.43
CA VAL A 103 4.56 0.23 8.05
C VAL A 103 3.55 1.36 8.00
N CYS A 104 2.34 1.10 7.48
CA CYS A 104 1.25 2.07 7.44
C CYS A 104 0.85 2.45 8.86
N LEU A 105 0.69 1.46 9.74
CA LEU A 105 0.26 1.64 11.12
C LEU A 105 1.32 2.31 12.00
N SER A 106 2.60 2.31 11.61
CA SER A 106 3.64 3.05 12.34
C SER A 106 3.35 4.56 12.41
N CYS A 107 2.73 5.12 11.36
CA CYS A 107 2.30 6.52 11.28
C CYS A 107 0.77 6.67 11.45
N HIS A 108 -0.03 5.78 10.86
CA HIS A 108 -1.49 5.89 10.78
C HIS A 108 -2.25 5.05 11.81
N ARG A 109 -1.65 4.70 12.96
CA ARG A 109 -2.24 3.82 13.98
C ARG A 109 -3.69 4.14 14.39
N HIS A 110 -4.08 5.43 14.37
CA HIS A 110 -5.41 5.85 14.79
C HIS A 110 -6.51 5.47 13.80
N ILE A 111 -6.17 5.11 12.55
CA ILE A 111 -7.13 4.67 11.54
C ILE A 111 -7.92 3.44 11.99
N LEU A 112 -7.32 2.58 12.84
CA LEU A 112 -8.00 1.41 13.40
C LEU A 112 -9.16 1.77 14.34
N ARG A 113 -9.29 3.03 14.75
CA ARG A 113 -10.44 3.54 15.53
C ARG A 113 -11.54 4.10 14.64
N VAL A 114 -11.31 4.23 13.34
CA VAL A 114 -12.31 4.72 12.38
C VAL A 114 -13.22 3.56 11.98
N SER A 115 -14.50 3.71 12.30
CA SER A 115 -15.58 2.76 11.99
C SER A 115 -16.43 3.17 10.80
N GLU A 116 -16.36 4.43 10.41
CA GLU A 116 -17.16 5.04 9.36
C GLU A 116 -16.38 6.18 8.71
N THR A 117 -16.62 6.41 7.43
CA THR A 117 -16.05 7.52 6.69
C THR A 117 -16.89 8.77 6.95
N ALA A 118 -16.23 9.90 7.23
CA ALA A 118 -16.94 11.14 7.48
C ALA A 118 -17.74 11.57 6.22
N PRO A 119 -19.00 12.03 6.36
CA PRO A 119 -19.83 12.45 5.23
C PRO A 119 -19.18 13.47 4.28
N ARG A 120 -18.35 14.38 4.81
CA ARG A 120 -17.63 15.37 4.02
C ARG A 120 -16.60 14.78 3.04
N ASP A 121 -16.11 13.58 3.34
CA ASP A 121 -15.10 12.88 2.54
C ASP A 121 -15.75 11.91 1.53
N LEU A 122 -17.09 11.80 1.56
CA LEU A 122 -17.88 10.96 0.66
C LEU A 122 -18.47 11.82 -0.47
N PRO A 123 -18.51 11.30 -1.72
CA PRO A 123 -19.24 11.96 -2.80
C PRO A 123 -20.75 11.83 -2.59
N SER A 124 -21.51 12.76 -3.17
CA SER A 124 -22.95 12.58 -3.32
C SER A 124 -23.25 11.42 -4.29
N PRO A 125 -24.32 10.63 -4.05
CA PRO A 125 -25.25 10.68 -2.91
C PRO A 125 -24.80 9.90 -1.65
N VAL A 126 -23.60 9.28 -1.65
CA VAL A 126 -23.14 8.42 -0.54
C VAL A 126 -23.00 9.20 0.77
N ASN A 127 -22.65 10.48 0.72
CA ASN A 127 -22.57 11.33 1.90
C ASN A 127 -23.90 11.44 2.67
N GLU A 128 -25.04 11.24 2.02
CA GLU A 128 -26.37 11.27 2.63
C GLU A 128 -26.66 10.00 3.44
N VAL A 129 -26.17 8.84 2.99
CA VAL A 129 -26.39 7.52 3.62
C VAL A 129 -25.20 7.03 4.45
N GLY A 130 -24.04 7.70 4.37
CA GLY A 130 -22.80 7.35 5.06
C GLY A 130 -22.10 6.12 4.48
N LEU A 131 -20.88 5.82 4.94
CA LEU A 131 -20.16 4.59 4.59
C LEU A 131 -19.50 4.01 5.84
N VAL A 132 -19.93 2.82 6.24
CA VAL A 132 -19.40 2.07 7.38
C VAL A 132 -18.17 1.29 6.91
N MET A 133 -16.99 1.72 7.38
CA MET A 133 -15.71 1.10 7.07
C MET A 133 -14.90 0.90 8.35
N LYS A 134 -15.16 -0.22 9.01
CA LYS A 134 -14.49 -0.60 10.27
C LYS A 134 -13.12 -1.18 10.00
N HIS A 135 -12.09 -0.35 10.00
CA HIS A 135 -10.73 -0.76 9.69
C HIS A 135 -10.24 -1.92 10.58
N ARG A 136 -10.50 -1.87 11.88
CA ARG A 136 -10.12 -2.97 12.81
C ARG A 136 -10.73 -4.31 12.41
N GLN A 137 -12.02 -4.32 12.06
CA GLN A 137 -12.73 -5.55 11.69
C GLN A 137 -12.21 -6.11 10.36
N HIS A 138 -11.87 -5.24 9.40
CA HIS A 138 -11.24 -5.67 8.15
C HIS A 138 -9.85 -6.25 8.37
N MET A 139 -9.01 -5.61 9.19
CA MET A 139 -7.68 -6.12 9.52
C MET A 139 -7.73 -7.47 10.25
N GLU A 140 -8.71 -7.65 11.13
CA GLU A 140 -8.98 -8.95 11.78
C GLU A 140 -9.43 -9.99 10.75
N ALA A 141 -10.37 -9.65 9.86
CA ALA A 141 -10.82 -10.55 8.81
C ALA A 141 -9.68 -10.96 7.87
N PHE A 142 -8.80 -10.04 7.48
CA PHE A 142 -7.61 -10.34 6.67
C PHE A 142 -6.66 -11.29 7.40
N SER A 143 -6.44 -11.06 8.70
CA SER A 143 -5.59 -11.92 9.52
C SER A 143 -6.13 -13.35 9.60
N VAL A 144 -7.44 -13.51 9.77
CA VAL A 144 -8.12 -14.82 9.80
C VAL A 144 -8.08 -15.52 8.43
N ARG A 145 -8.26 -14.76 7.35
CA ARG A 145 -8.21 -15.30 5.98
C ARG A 145 -6.82 -15.77 5.58
N GLY A 146 -5.77 -15.11 6.07
CA GLY A 146 -4.39 -15.48 5.79
C GLY A 146 -4.00 -15.36 4.31
N GLN A 147 -4.75 -14.58 3.51
CA GLN A 147 -4.52 -14.41 2.06
C GLN A 147 -3.61 -13.23 1.75
N ASP A 148 -2.76 -12.86 2.69
CA ASP A 148 -1.79 -11.78 2.56
C ASP A 148 -2.40 -10.40 2.26
N GLU A 149 -3.58 -10.16 2.83
CA GLU A 149 -4.36 -8.94 2.68
C GLU A 149 -3.99 -7.90 3.74
N GLY A 150 -4.25 -6.62 3.44
CA GLY A 150 -3.91 -5.52 4.34
C GLY A 150 -4.35 -4.15 3.82
N CYS A 151 -3.70 -3.08 4.29
CA CYS A 151 -4.07 -1.71 3.93
C CYS A 151 -4.12 -1.50 2.41
N THR A 152 -3.13 -2.03 1.69
CA THR A 152 -3.02 -1.87 0.24
C THR A 152 -3.93 -2.78 -0.58
N THR A 153 -4.74 -3.62 0.08
CA THR A 153 -5.80 -4.41 -0.59
C THR A 153 -6.91 -3.49 -1.10
N CYS A 154 -7.25 -2.45 -0.32
CA CYS A 154 -8.16 -1.40 -0.76
C CYS A 154 -7.39 -0.17 -1.22
N HIS A 155 -6.40 0.29 -0.44
CA HIS A 155 -5.57 1.44 -0.78
C HIS A 155 -4.40 1.03 -1.69
N ALA A 156 -4.70 0.42 -2.84
CA ALA A 156 -3.66 0.00 -3.79
C ALA A 156 -2.91 1.21 -4.39
N GLY A 157 -3.61 2.34 -4.54
CA GLY A 157 -3.14 3.54 -5.21
C GLY A 157 -2.59 4.67 -4.33
N VAL A 158 -2.11 4.39 -3.11
CA VAL A 158 -1.66 5.46 -2.18
C VAL A 158 -0.58 6.34 -2.81
N VAL A 159 0.37 5.72 -3.52
CA VAL A 159 1.56 6.38 -4.06
C VAL A 159 1.69 6.19 -5.58
N HIS A 160 1.30 5.02 -6.09
CA HIS A 160 1.60 4.58 -7.46
C HIS A 160 0.41 4.58 -8.42
N ASP A 161 -0.72 5.17 -8.03
CA ASP A 161 -1.88 5.36 -8.91
C ASP A 161 -2.55 6.71 -8.66
N ALA A 162 -3.31 7.16 -9.65
CA ALA A 162 -4.22 8.28 -9.47
C ALA A 162 -5.46 7.83 -8.69
N PRO A 163 -5.95 8.62 -7.72
CA PRO A 163 -7.20 8.32 -7.06
C PRO A 163 -8.38 8.30 -8.05
N ILE A 164 -9.32 7.39 -7.84
CA ILE A 164 -10.53 7.30 -8.66
C ILE A 164 -11.31 8.62 -8.51
N LYS A 165 -11.45 9.37 -9.61
CA LYS A 165 -12.15 10.67 -9.66
C LYS A 165 -11.63 11.70 -8.63
N GLY A 166 -10.37 11.55 -8.19
CA GLY A 166 -9.74 12.43 -7.21
C GLY A 166 -10.21 12.21 -5.76
N TYR A 167 -11.01 11.17 -5.48
CA TYR A 167 -11.46 10.91 -4.12
C TYR A 167 -10.31 10.42 -3.24
N PRO A 168 -10.16 10.93 -2.00
CA PRO A 168 -9.11 10.48 -1.08
C PRO A 168 -9.39 9.10 -0.46
N ILE A 169 -10.54 8.49 -0.79
CA ILE A 169 -11.05 7.25 -0.22
C ILE A 169 -11.39 6.23 -1.30
N VAL A 170 -11.49 4.96 -0.90
CA VAL A 170 -11.91 3.86 -1.76
C VAL A 170 -13.42 3.66 -1.63
N ILE A 171 -14.13 3.59 -2.75
CA ILE A 171 -15.58 3.41 -2.83
C ILE A 171 -15.88 2.18 -3.70
N PRO A 172 -16.93 1.38 -3.42
CA PRO A 172 -17.34 0.29 -4.28
C PRO A 172 -17.72 0.81 -5.69
N ARG A 173 -17.01 0.34 -6.71
CA ARG A 173 -17.22 0.78 -8.09
C ARG A 173 -18.57 0.30 -8.62
N GLY A 174 -19.18 1.10 -9.48
CA GLY A 174 -20.46 0.79 -10.12
C GLY A 174 -21.67 0.73 -9.18
N HIS A 175 -21.47 1.00 -7.88
CA HIS A 175 -22.56 1.03 -6.89
C HIS A 175 -23.21 2.41 -6.78
N VAL A 176 -22.43 3.48 -6.94
CA VAL A 176 -22.89 4.86 -6.87
C VAL A 176 -23.08 5.36 -8.30
N SER A 177 -24.12 6.16 -8.58
CA SER A 177 -24.30 6.81 -9.89
C SER A 177 -23.08 7.65 -10.29
N THR A 178 -22.42 8.27 -9.32
CA THR A 178 -21.16 8.98 -9.55
C THR A 178 -20.03 8.03 -9.95
N ASP A 179 -20.07 6.76 -9.51
CA ASP A 179 -19.15 5.69 -9.89
C ASP A 179 -19.55 4.90 -11.14
N SER A 180 -20.72 5.15 -11.73
CA SER A 180 -21.12 4.55 -13.01
C SER A 180 -20.40 5.16 -14.21
N GLN A 181 -19.79 6.34 -14.06
CA GLN A 181 -18.90 6.88 -15.08
C GLN A 181 -17.61 6.06 -15.18
N PRO A 182 -17.18 5.69 -16.40
CA PRO A 182 -15.98 4.89 -16.60
C PRO A 182 -14.75 5.53 -15.96
N TRP A 183 -14.05 4.77 -15.11
CA TRP A 183 -12.70 5.08 -14.68
C TRP A 183 -11.80 3.95 -15.14
N HIS A 184 -10.70 4.30 -15.81
CA HIS A 184 -9.73 3.34 -16.31
C HIS A 184 -8.38 3.62 -15.64
N PRO A 185 -7.75 2.62 -15.00
CA PRO A 185 -6.37 2.73 -14.57
C PRO A 185 -5.49 3.11 -15.76
N THR A 186 -4.47 3.92 -15.51
CA THR A 186 -3.46 4.31 -16.53
C THR A 186 -2.58 3.14 -16.97
N HIS A 187 -2.65 2.00 -16.26
CA HIS A 187 -1.89 0.80 -16.56
C HIS A 187 -2.47 0.03 -17.76
N PRO A 188 -1.61 -0.57 -18.62
CA PRO A 188 -2.00 -1.37 -19.78
C PRO A 188 -2.93 -2.53 -19.42
N GLU A 189 -3.77 -2.92 -20.39
CA GLU A 189 -4.61 -4.11 -20.26
C GLU A 189 -3.79 -5.38 -20.04
N GLY A 190 -4.27 -6.26 -19.16
CA GLY A 190 -3.57 -7.50 -18.79
C GLY A 190 -2.39 -7.32 -17.82
N SER A 191 -2.03 -6.09 -17.45
CA SER A 191 -0.95 -5.85 -16.49
C SER A 191 -1.39 -6.10 -15.05
N TYR A 192 -0.45 -6.55 -14.21
CA TYR A 192 -0.70 -6.78 -12.79
C TYR A 192 -1.15 -5.51 -12.06
N LEU A 193 -0.53 -4.35 -12.35
CA LEU A 193 -0.92 -3.09 -11.71
C LEU A 193 -2.33 -2.65 -12.11
N ARG A 194 -2.77 -2.93 -13.35
CA ARG A 194 -4.17 -2.70 -13.73
C ARG A 194 -5.13 -3.57 -12.94
N GLU A 195 -4.88 -4.88 -12.84
CA GLU A 195 -5.71 -5.80 -12.06
C GLU A 195 -5.81 -5.32 -10.60
N ARG A 196 -4.69 -4.92 -10.02
CA ARG A 196 -4.63 -4.41 -8.65
C ARG A 196 -5.43 -3.13 -8.46
N ALA A 197 -5.29 -2.18 -9.38
CA ALA A 197 -6.03 -0.90 -9.38
C ALA A 197 -7.54 -1.09 -9.56
N LEU A 198 -7.95 -2.25 -10.07
CA LEU A 198 -9.34 -2.64 -10.23
C LEU A 198 -9.87 -3.49 -9.07
N ASN A 199 -9.23 -3.52 -7.89
CA ASN A 199 -9.82 -4.18 -6.72
C ASN A 199 -10.82 -3.26 -6.00
N ASP A 200 -11.92 -3.82 -5.49
CA ASP A 200 -12.90 -3.10 -4.67
C ASP A 200 -13.55 -4.00 -3.61
N CYS A 201 -14.51 -3.43 -2.87
CA CYS A 201 -15.21 -4.07 -1.77
C CYS A 201 -15.92 -5.38 -2.16
N PHE A 202 -16.45 -5.46 -3.38
CA PHE A 202 -17.27 -6.57 -3.84
C PHE A 202 -16.48 -7.85 -4.13
N ARG A 203 -15.15 -7.78 -4.13
CA ARG A 203 -14.27 -8.96 -4.17
C ARG A 203 -14.45 -9.87 -2.94
N CYS A 204 -14.75 -9.26 -1.79
CA CYS A 204 -14.98 -10.00 -0.55
C CYS A 204 -16.45 -9.89 -0.10
N HIS A 205 -17.14 -8.81 -0.40
CA HIS A 205 -18.58 -8.68 -0.19
C HIS A 205 -19.33 -9.24 -1.39
N ASP A 206 -19.33 -10.56 -1.56
CA ASP A 206 -19.94 -11.26 -2.70
C ASP A 206 -21.08 -12.21 -2.29
N GLY A 207 -21.40 -12.26 -0.99
CA GLY A 207 -22.35 -13.20 -0.40
C GLY A 207 -21.81 -14.62 -0.21
N LYS A 208 -20.58 -14.91 -0.63
CA LYS A 208 -19.93 -16.22 -0.49
C LYS A 208 -18.86 -16.23 0.60
N ALA A 209 -18.05 -15.18 0.67
CA ALA A 209 -17.05 -15.04 1.72
C ALA A 209 -17.73 -14.87 3.09
N GLN A 210 -17.06 -15.34 4.15
CA GLN A 210 -17.60 -15.30 5.50
C GLN A 210 -16.56 -14.76 6.49
N HIS A 211 -17.04 -14.12 7.55
CA HIS A 211 -16.25 -13.74 8.70
C HIS A 211 -17.12 -13.80 9.96
N GLY A 212 -16.60 -14.41 11.05
CA GLY A 212 -17.36 -14.57 12.30
C GLY A 212 -18.68 -15.34 12.13
N GLY A 213 -18.73 -16.31 11.21
CA GLY A 213 -19.93 -17.10 10.91
C GLY A 213 -21.03 -16.36 10.14
N LYS A 214 -20.77 -15.15 9.65
CA LYS A 214 -21.71 -14.36 8.83
C LYS A 214 -21.18 -14.23 7.40
N ALA A 215 -22.07 -14.37 6.43
CA ALA A 215 -21.76 -14.06 5.04
C ALA A 215 -21.51 -12.56 4.87
N LEU A 216 -20.49 -12.21 4.09
CA LEU A 216 -20.19 -10.85 3.68
C LEU A 216 -21.10 -10.50 2.51
N ASP A 217 -22.31 -10.05 2.83
CA ASP A 217 -23.33 -9.71 1.83
C ASP A 217 -23.17 -8.27 1.29
N ARG A 218 -24.03 -7.94 0.31
CA ARG A 218 -24.10 -6.63 -0.35
C ARG A 218 -25.36 -5.85 0.03
N LYS A 219 -25.98 -6.16 1.17
CA LYS A 219 -27.15 -5.41 1.61
C LYS A 219 -26.77 -3.98 1.97
N CYS A 220 -27.69 -3.04 1.81
CA CYS A 220 -27.41 -1.62 2.01
C CYS A 220 -26.92 -1.35 3.43
N GLU A 221 -27.56 -1.99 4.42
CA GLU A 221 -27.29 -1.84 5.85
C GLU A 221 -25.93 -2.44 6.29
N THR A 222 -25.32 -3.27 5.44
CA THR A 222 -23.96 -3.78 5.66
C THR A 222 -22.92 -2.69 5.47
N CYS A 223 -23.19 -1.73 4.58
CA CYS A 223 -22.25 -0.68 4.17
C CYS A 223 -22.68 0.73 4.58
N HIS A 224 -23.97 0.98 4.78
CA HIS A 224 -24.53 2.30 5.05
C HIS A 224 -25.14 2.39 6.44
N ILE A 225 -25.25 3.61 6.95
CA ILE A 225 -25.81 3.89 8.27
C ILE A 225 -27.33 3.67 8.20
N PRO A 226 -27.90 2.64 8.87
CA PRO A 226 -29.30 2.24 8.66
C PRO A 226 -30.30 3.37 8.84
N GLU A 227 -30.09 4.22 9.84
CA GLU A 227 -30.96 5.35 10.16
C GLU A 227 -31.01 6.38 9.02
N LYS A 228 -29.89 6.53 8.29
CA LYS A 228 -29.80 7.45 7.16
C LYS A 228 -30.41 6.88 5.89
N ILE A 229 -30.31 5.56 5.67
CA ILE A 229 -30.94 4.88 4.54
C ILE A 229 -32.45 5.12 4.58
N SER A 230 -33.09 4.85 5.72
CA SER A 230 -34.54 5.05 5.89
C SER A 230 -34.93 6.52 5.73
N GLY A 231 -34.15 7.46 6.28
CA GLY A 231 -34.40 8.88 6.09
C GLY A 231 -34.40 9.31 4.62
N THR A 232 -33.43 8.85 3.83
CA THR A 232 -33.32 9.21 2.40
C THR A 232 -34.46 8.61 1.56
N LEU A 233 -35.00 7.45 1.96
CA LEU A 233 -36.15 6.80 1.32
C LEU A 233 -37.52 7.42 1.72
N LEU A 234 -37.57 8.22 2.80
CA LEU A 234 -38.79 8.88 3.27
C LEU A 234 -39.01 10.28 2.65
N PHE A 235 -37.96 10.87 2.06
CA PHE A 235 -37.98 12.22 1.48
C PHE A 235 -37.80 12.24 -0.05
N ASN A 236 -37.74 11.08 -0.69
CA ASN A 236 -37.87 10.85 -2.13
C ASN A 236 -39.18 10.13 -2.44
#